data_AF-A0A9X1VEA7-F1
#
_entry.id   AF-A0A9X1VEA7-F1
#
_cell.length_a   1.000
_cell.length_b   1.000
_cell.length_c   1.000
_cell.angle_alpha   90.00
_cell.angle_beta   90.00
_cell.angle_gamma   90.00
#
_symmetry.space_group_name_H-M   'P 1'
#
loop_
_entity.id
_entity.type
_entity.pdbx_description
1 polymer ?
#
loop_
_entity_poly.entity_id
_entity_poly.type
_entity_poly.pdbx_seq_one_letter_code
_entity_poly.pdbx_strand_id
1 'polypeptide(L)'
;MKILLLPLALLLGYAAPKPPRIQLKGYFSCQSSLIASTGDALTCYARTQRECRNGEVVLAFEKRLGKRDAKAVFGIVDTIHVRTATPGRYLTITSCTTAGGQPRQYFVLFRSDAASKEYLGSIIRVWGVNAQNQLVTVPVKNIKCLNDDYGAD
;
A
#
# COMPACT_ATOMS: atom_id res chain seq x y z
N MET A 1 42.73 -51.31 3.14
CA MET A 1 41.78 -50.44 3.85
C MET A 1 41.97 -49.00 3.35
N LYS A 2 41.01 -48.45 2.61
CA LYS A 2 41.04 -47.07 2.11
C LYS A 2 40.12 -46.22 2.99
N ILE A 3 40.70 -45.27 3.71
CA ILE A 3 39.97 -44.29 4.52
C ILE A 3 39.45 -43.22 3.55
N LEU A 4 38.12 -43.15 3.40
CA LEU A 4 37.41 -42.09 2.68
C LEU A 4 37.28 -40.88 3.60
N LEU A 5 38.08 -39.85 3.35
CA LEU A 5 37.91 -38.51 3.91
C LEU A 5 36.81 -37.80 3.12
N LEU A 6 35.62 -37.63 3.72
CA LEU A 6 34.60 -36.70 3.22
C LEU A 6 35.05 -35.26 3.51
N PRO A 7 35.00 -34.34 2.53
CA PRO A 7 35.23 -32.93 2.79
C PRO A 7 33.96 -32.31 3.40
N LEU A 8 34.03 -32.05 4.69
CA LEU A 8 33.08 -31.24 5.46
C LEU A 8 33.30 -29.75 5.13
N ALA A 9 33.00 -29.34 3.89
CA ALA A 9 33.22 -27.96 3.47
C ALA A 9 32.19 -27.55 2.43
N LEU A 10 30.97 -27.18 2.88
CA LEU A 10 30.02 -26.33 2.14
C LEU A 10 28.84 -25.92 3.05
N LEU A 11 29.16 -25.37 4.23
CA LEU A 11 28.24 -24.51 5.00
C LEU A 11 28.71 -23.06 4.89
N LEU A 12 28.97 -22.59 3.66
CA LEU A 12 29.00 -21.16 3.40
C LEU A 12 27.55 -20.70 3.42
N GLY A 13 27.15 -20.09 4.53
CA GLY A 13 25.86 -19.47 4.70
C GLY A 13 25.59 -18.52 3.54
N TYR A 14 24.73 -18.95 2.62
CA TYR A 14 24.09 -18.07 1.66
C TYR A 14 23.16 -17.15 2.46
N ALA A 15 23.70 -16.04 2.97
CA ALA A 15 22.88 -14.91 3.32
C ALA A 15 22.17 -14.49 2.04
N ALA A 16 20.87 -14.73 1.95
CA ALA A 16 20.07 -14.34 0.80
C ALA A 16 20.34 -12.85 0.52
N PRO A 17 20.64 -12.47 -0.74
CA PRO A 17 20.87 -11.08 -1.08
C PRO A 17 19.65 -10.26 -0.67
N LYS A 18 19.88 -9.21 0.13
CA LYS A 18 18.80 -8.30 0.53
C LYS A 18 18.18 -7.72 -0.76
N PRO A 19 16.86 -7.84 -0.96
CA PRO A 19 16.24 -7.30 -2.15
C PRO A 19 16.54 -5.80 -2.25
N PRO A 20 16.77 -5.27 -3.47
CA PRO A 20 17.05 -3.86 -3.66
C PRO A 20 15.90 -3.03 -3.08
N ARG A 21 16.25 -2.03 -2.28
CA ARG A 21 15.24 -1.11 -1.72
C ARG A 21 14.70 -0.23 -2.83
N ILE A 22 13.38 -0.25 -3.03
CA ILE A 22 12.70 0.66 -3.93
C ILE A 22 12.89 2.09 -3.39
N GLN A 23 13.32 3.01 -4.25
CA GLN A 23 13.48 4.44 -3.92
C GLN A 23 12.74 5.29 -4.93
N LEU A 24 11.83 6.13 -4.45
CA LEU A 24 11.08 7.09 -5.28
C LEU A 24 11.74 8.48 -5.19
N LYS A 25 12.92 8.62 -5.79
CA LYS A 25 13.67 9.90 -5.78
C LYS A 25 12.86 11.00 -6.47
N GLY A 26 12.69 12.14 -5.80
CA GLY A 26 11.93 13.28 -6.32
C GLY A 26 10.41 13.14 -6.19
N TYR A 27 9.92 12.14 -5.45
CA TYR A 27 8.52 12.02 -5.07
C TYR A 27 8.32 12.51 -3.62
N PHE A 28 7.13 13.01 -3.32
CA PHE A 28 6.68 13.31 -1.96
C PHE A 28 5.36 12.56 -1.67
N SER A 29 5.05 12.36 -0.39
CA SER A 29 3.79 11.73 0.02
C SER A 29 2.62 12.70 -0.10
N CYS A 30 1.60 12.29 -0.84
CA CYS A 30 0.29 12.94 -0.96
C CYS A 30 -0.62 12.62 0.21
N GLN A 31 -0.70 11.34 0.54
CA GLN A 31 -1.57 10.76 1.55
C GLN A 31 -0.89 9.49 2.04
N SER A 32 -0.91 9.28 3.35
CA SER A 32 -0.39 8.08 3.98
C SER A 32 -1.34 7.61 5.07
N SER A 33 -1.44 6.31 5.26
CA SER A 33 -2.17 5.73 6.37
C SER A 33 -1.45 4.51 6.93
N LEU A 34 -1.51 4.35 8.26
CA LEU A 34 -0.96 3.19 8.95
C LEU A 34 -1.97 2.07 8.98
N ILE A 35 -1.52 0.86 8.63
CA ILE A 35 -2.30 -0.35 8.78
C ILE A 35 -2.25 -0.76 10.25
N ALA A 36 -3.32 -0.47 11.00
CA ALA A 36 -3.37 -0.62 12.46
C ALA A 36 -2.93 -2.02 12.96
N SER A 37 -3.26 -3.08 12.22
CA SER A 37 -2.94 -4.46 12.62
C SER A 37 -1.45 -4.80 12.54
N THR A 38 -0.68 -4.16 11.66
CA THR A 38 0.73 -4.51 11.42
C THR A 38 1.69 -3.36 11.73
N GLY A 39 1.19 -2.13 11.76
CA GLY A 39 2.00 -0.92 11.85
C GLY A 39 2.77 -0.60 10.57
N ASP A 40 2.50 -1.31 9.47
CA ASP A 40 2.97 -0.97 8.12
C ASP A 40 2.19 0.23 7.56
N ALA A 41 2.55 0.71 6.36
CA ALA A 41 1.89 1.87 5.75
C ALA A 41 1.46 1.64 4.31
N LEU A 42 0.35 2.27 3.95
CA LEU A 42 -0.03 2.56 2.58
C LEU A 42 0.25 4.04 2.32
N THR A 43 0.97 4.35 1.25
CA THR A 43 1.28 5.73 0.87
C THR A 43 1.02 5.96 -0.61
N CYS A 44 0.42 7.10 -0.91
CA CYS A 44 0.29 7.66 -2.24
C CYS A 44 1.40 8.68 -2.46
N TYR A 45 2.22 8.50 -3.49
CA TYR A 45 3.32 9.38 -3.86
C TYR A 45 3.06 10.10 -5.19
N ALA A 46 3.54 11.33 -5.32
CA ALA A 46 3.56 12.07 -6.58
C ALA A 46 4.85 12.89 -6.70
N ARG A 47 5.21 13.35 -7.90
CA ARG A 47 6.38 14.24 -8.09
C ARG A 47 6.00 15.70 -7.90
N THR A 48 4.74 16.05 -8.16
CA THR A 48 4.21 17.41 -7.94
C THR A 48 2.83 17.41 -7.26
N GLN A 49 2.47 18.51 -6.62
CA GLN A 49 1.13 18.72 -6.07
C GLN A 49 0.02 18.72 -7.14
N ARG A 50 0.40 18.99 -8.40
CA ARG A 50 -0.52 18.89 -9.54
C ARG A 50 -0.80 17.43 -9.89
N GLU A 51 0.24 16.62 -10.00
CA GLU A 51 0.13 15.17 -10.24
C GLU A 51 -0.69 14.50 -9.14
N CYS A 52 -0.42 14.86 -7.88
CA CYS A 52 -1.17 14.41 -6.71
C CYS A 52 -2.69 14.65 -6.85
N ARG A 53 -3.09 15.88 -7.21
CA ARG A 53 -4.51 16.27 -7.37
C ARG A 53 -5.16 15.70 -8.63
N ASN A 54 -4.38 15.50 -9.69
CA ASN A 54 -4.86 14.96 -10.96
C ASN A 54 -4.81 13.41 -11.00
N GLY A 55 -4.34 12.80 -9.91
CA GLY A 55 -4.24 11.35 -9.74
C GLY A 55 -3.23 10.68 -10.67
N GLU A 56 -2.12 11.35 -10.98
CA GLU A 56 -0.91 10.73 -11.51
C GLU A 56 0.00 10.38 -10.32
N VAL A 57 -0.11 9.16 -9.81
CA VAL A 57 0.47 8.79 -8.51
C VAL A 57 1.10 7.40 -8.52
N VAL A 58 1.96 7.17 -7.53
CA VAL A 58 2.52 5.86 -7.21
C VAL A 58 1.93 5.42 -5.88
N LEU A 59 1.14 4.35 -5.89
CA LEU A 59 0.70 3.67 -4.68
C LEU A 59 1.87 2.84 -4.17
N ALA A 60 2.14 2.89 -2.89
CA ALA A 60 3.22 2.15 -2.25
C ALA A 60 2.70 1.40 -1.03
N PHE A 61 3.14 0.14 -0.91
CA PHE A 61 3.09 -0.58 0.36
C PHE A 61 4.46 -0.49 1.02
N GLU A 62 4.49 -0.04 2.27
CA GLU A 62 5.71 0.16 3.03
C GLU A 62 5.72 -0.69 4.30
N LYS A 63 6.79 -1.46 4.48
CA LYS A 63 7.00 -2.20 5.72
C LYS A 63 7.67 -1.37 6.77
N ARG A 64 7.20 -1.50 8.02
CA ARG A 64 7.89 -0.94 9.17
C ARG A 64 9.21 -1.68 9.41
N LEU A 65 10.31 -0.95 9.33
CA LEU A 65 11.66 -1.49 9.54
C LEU A 65 12.13 -1.34 11.00
N GLY A 66 11.44 -0.52 11.79
CA GLY A 66 11.76 -0.28 13.20
C GLY A 66 11.50 1.15 13.62
N LYS A 67 12.32 1.65 14.55
CA LYS A 67 12.33 3.05 15.00
C LYS A 67 13.75 3.60 14.89
N ARG A 68 13.89 4.87 14.51
CA ARG A 68 15.12 5.65 14.57
C ARG A 68 14.77 7.02 15.11
N ASP A 69 15.46 7.44 16.17
CA ASP A 69 15.23 8.75 16.82
C ASP A 69 13.75 8.98 17.16
N ALA A 70 13.12 7.97 17.78
CA ALA A 70 11.69 7.90 18.10
C ALA A 70 10.70 7.90 16.91
N LYS A 71 11.17 8.06 15.67
CA LYS A 71 10.34 8.00 14.46
C LYS A 71 10.29 6.60 13.89
N ALA A 72 9.12 6.16 13.45
CA ALA A 72 9.01 4.90 12.71
C ALA A 72 9.75 5.02 11.38
N VAL A 73 10.53 3.99 11.04
CA VAL A 73 11.23 3.91 9.76
C VAL A 73 10.51 2.91 8.88
N PHE A 74 10.26 3.30 7.63
CA PHE A 74 9.55 2.51 6.65
C PHE A 74 10.44 2.21 5.44
N GLY A 75 10.15 1.11 4.75
CA GLY A 75 10.78 0.75 3.49
C GLY A 75 9.73 0.30 2.49
N ILE A 76 9.76 0.88 1.28
CA ILE A 76 8.86 0.53 0.19
C ILE A 76 9.16 -0.91 -0.26
N VAL A 77 8.13 -1.76 -0.21
CA VAL A 77 8.19 -3.18 -0.58
C VAL A 77 7.64 -3.41 -1.97
N ASP A 78 6.57 -2.68 -2.33
CA ASP A 78 5.94 -2.79 -3.63
C ASP A 78 5.29 -1.47 -4.04
N THR A 79 5.12 -1.28 -5.34
CA THR A 79 4.51 -0.08 -5.91
C THR A 79 3.62 -0.36 -7.11
N ILE A 80 2.57 0.44 -7.27
CA ILE A 80 1.74 0.47 -8.49
C ILE A 80 1.65 1.91 -8.99
N HIS A 81 1.91 2.11 -10.27
CA HIS A 81 1.68 3.40 -10.92
C HIS A 81 0.21 3.50 -11.34
N VAL A 82 -0.43 4.60 -10.96
CA VAL A 82 -1.83 4.85 -11.24
C VAL A 82 -1.98 6.21 -11.91
N ARG A 83 -2.79 6.24 -12.96
CA ARG A 83 -3.17 7.46 -13.67
C ARG A 83 -4.70 7.55 -13.69
N THR A 84 -5.27 8.50 -12.96
CA THR A 84 -6.72 8.66 -12.83
C THR A 84 -7.25 9.95 -13.46
N ALA A 85 -6.50 10.57 -14.38
CA ALA A 85 -6.75 11.89 -15.01
C ALA A 85 -8.14 12.13 -15.68
N THR A 86 -9.10 11.24 -15.45
CA THR A 86 -10.51 11.46 -15.70
C THR A 86 -11.12 12.37 -14.61
N PRO A 87 -11.75 13.49 -15.00
CA PRO A 87 -12.47 14.35 -14.06
C PRO A 87 -13.49 13.58 -13.21
N GLY A 88 -13.65 14.01 -11.95
CA GLY A 88 -14.63 13.43 -11.02
C GLY A 88 -14.22 12.08 -10.43
N ARG A 89 -12.99 11.62 -10.64
CA ARG A 89 -12.42 10.42 -9.99
C ARG A 89 -11.44 10.81 -8.89
N TYR A 90 -11.57 10.17 -7.75
CA TYR A 90 -10.82 10.46 -6.55
C TYR A 90 -10.18 9.19 -6.04
N LEU A 91 -8.95 9.32 -5.54
CA LEU A 91 -8.22 8.25 -4.91
C LEU A 91 -8.07 8.60 -3.42
N THR A 92 -8.40 7.66 -2.55
CA THR A 92 -8.18 7.78 -1.11
C THR A 92 -7.58 6.49 -0.54
N ILE A 93 -7.08 6.56 0.69
CA ILE A 93 -6.77 5.42 1.54
C ILE A 93 -7.81 5.38 2.64
N THR A 94 -8.63 4.33 2.67
CA THR A 94 -9.69 4.21 3.68
C THR A 94 -9.90 2.76 4.12
N SER A 95 -10.63 2.59 5.21
CA SER A 95 -11.03 1.29 5.74
C SER A 95 -12.22 0.74 4.95
N CYS A 96 -12.09 -0.50 4.47
CA CYS A 96 -13.17 -1.21 3.82
C CYS A 96 -13.41 -2.58 4.43
N THR A 97 -14.65 -3.04 4.39
CA THR A 97 -15.08 -4.40 4.71
C THR A 97 -15.43 -5.14 3.43
N THR A 98 -14.96 -6.39 3.32
CA THR A 98 -15.46 -7.35 2.32
C THR A 98 -16.56 -8.20 2.96
N ALA A 99 -17.39 -8.89 2.17
CA ALA A 99 -18.49 -9.70 2.69
C ALA A 99 -18.05 -10.66 3.83
N GLY A 100 -18.45 -10.35 5.07
CA GLY A 100 -18.13 -11.13 6.27
C GLY A 100 -16.70 -10.98 6.80
N GLY A 101 -15.90 -10.07 6.23
CA GLY A 101 -14.51 -9.84 6.60
C GLY A 101 -14.32 -8.74 7.64
N GLN A 102 -13.20 -8.79 8.35
CA GLN A 102 -12.75 -7.69 9.21
C GLN A 102 -12.37 -6.46 8.36
N PRO A 103 -12.59 -5.23 8.86
CA PRO A 103 -12.14 -4.02 8.18
C PRO A 103 -10.64 -4.06 7.90
N ARG A 104 -10.24 -3.65 6.70
CA ARG A 104 -8.85 -3.50 6.28
C ARG A 104 -8.68 -2.19 5.52
N GLN A 105 -7.48 -1.62 5.57
CA GLN A 105 -7.16 -0.44 4.77
C GLN A 105 -6.85 -0.81 3.32
N TYR A 106 -7.35 0.00 2.40
CA TYR A 106 -7.15 -0.13 0.97
C TYR A 106 -6.92 1.22 0.32
N PHE A 107 -6.26 1.21 -0.83
CA PHE A 107 -6.39 2.30 -1.79
C PHE A 107 -7.71 2.14 -2.55
N VAL A 108 -8.50 3.20 -2.62
CA VAL A 108 -9.83 3.18 -3.23
C VAL A 108 -9.93 4.29 -4.26
N LEU A 109 -10.12 3.90 -5.52
CA LEU A 109 -10.51 4.81 -6.60
C LEU A 109 -12.02 4.79 -6.73
N PHE A 110 -12.65 5.95 -6.62
CA PHE A 110 -14.10 6.11 -6.67
C PHE A 110 -14.50 7.36 -7.47
N ARG A 111 -15.77 7.48 -7.86
CA ARG A 111 -16.33 8.74 -8.37
C ARG A 111 -16.84 9.56 -7.19
N SER A 112 -16.61 10.87 -7.17
CA SER A 112 -17.22 11.72 -6.15
C SER A 112 -18.74 11.67 -6.30
N ASP A 113 -19.40 10.97 -5.38
CA ASP A 113 -20.84 10.81 -5.38
C ASP A 113 -21.50 10.96 -4.01
N ALA A 114 -20.74 11.24 -2.93
CA ALA A 114 -21.33 11.67 -1.67
C ALA A 114 -20.29 12.16 -0.64
N ALA A 115 -20.17 13.47 -0.43
CA ALA A 115 -19.66 13.99 0.84
C ALA A 115 -20.62 13.67 2.01
N SER A 116 -21.89 13.37 1.70
CA SER A 116 -22.99 13.21 2.66
C SER A 116 -23.34 11.77 3.04
N LYS A 117 -22.57 10.76 2.60
CA LYS A 117 -22.83 9.35 2.93
C LYS A 117 -21.68 8.79 3.76
N GLU A 118 -22.00 7.95 4.72
CA GLU A 118 -21.05 7.21 5.56
C GLU A 118 -20.15 6.26 4.74
N TYR A 119 -20.65 5.77 3.60
CA TYR A 119 -19.93 4.84 2.73
C TYR A 119 -19.78 5.39 1.31
N LEU A 120 -18.64 5.10 0.70
CA LEU A 120 -18.37 5.43 -0.71
C LEU A 120 -19.31 4.64 -1.64
N GLY A 121 -20.04 5.34 -2.51
CA GLY A 121 -21.07 4.74 -3.37
C GLY A 121 -20.51 4.18 -4.69
N SER A 122 -19.65 4.95 -5.37
CA SER A 122 -19.19 4.65 -6.73
C SER A 122 -17.75 4.17 -6.78
N ILE A 123 -17.45 3.06 -6.11
CA ILE A 123 -16.11 2.46 -6.13
C ILE A 123 -15.80 1.88 -7.52
N ILE A 124 -14.70 2.34 -8.12
CA ILE A 124 -14.23 1.90 -9.45
C ILE A 124 -13.19 0.80 -9.31
N ARG A 125 -12.22 0.98 -8.41
CA ARG A 125 -11.09 0.05 -8.26
C ARG A 125 -10.55 0.12 -6.84
N VAL A 126 -10.09 -1.01 -6.34
CA VAL A 126 -9.52 -1.14 -5.01
C VAL A 126 -8.19 -1.86 -5.13
N TRP A 127 -7.17 -1.38 -4.42
CA TRP A 127 -5.91 -2.08 -4.24
C TRP A 127 -5.67 -2.36 -2.76
N GLY A 128 -5.24 -3.59 -2.49
CA GLY A 128 -4.85 -4.04 -1.16
C GLY A 128 -3.54 -4.78 -1.20
N VAL A 129 -3.11 -5.28 -0.05
CA VAL A 129 -1.87 -6.04 0.09
C VAL A 129 -2.20 -7.52 0.28
N ASN A 130 -1.60 -8.38 -0.53
CA ASN A 130 -1.74 -9.83 -0.38
C ASN A 130 -0.80 -10.40 0.70
N ALA A 131 -0.88 -11.70 0.99
CA ALA A 131 -0.03 -12.34 2.00
C ALA A 131 1.47 -12.30 1.66
N GLN A 132 1.81 -12.08 0.39
CA GLN A 132 3.18 -11.97 -0.11
C GLN A 132 3.71 -10.53 -0.05
N ASN A 133 2.97 -9.59 0.55
CA ASN A 133 3.34 -8.17 0.64
C ASN A 133 3.35 -7.44 -0.70
N GLN A 134 2.51 -7.87 -1.64
CA GLN A 134 2.38 -7.25 -2.96
C GLN A 134 1.06 -6.49 -3.03
N LEU A 135 1.08 -5.35 -3.71
CA LEU A 135 -0.10 -4.61 -4.07
C LEU A 135 -0.85 -5.36 -5.17
N VAL A 136 -2.12 -5.66 -4.92
CA VAL A 136 -2.99 -6.39 -5.85
C VAL A 136 -4.32 -5.69 -5.99
N THR A 137 -4.95 -5.85 -7.16
CA THR A 137 -6.34 -5.40 -7.34
C THR A 137 -7.26 -6.31 -6.55
N VAL A 138 -8.20 -5.72 -5.80
CA VAL A 138 -9.19 -6.44 -5.00
C VAL A 138 -10.54 -6.37 -5.72
N PRO A 139 -11.31 -7.47 -5.80
CA PRO A 139 -12.66 -7.43 -6.35
C PRO A 139 -13.53 -6.41 -5.60
N VAL A 140 -14.19 -5.53 -6.35
CA VAL A 140 -15.08 -4.49 -5.80
C VAL A 140 -16.43 -5.07 -5.34
N LYS A 141 -16.78 -6.28 -5.81
CA LYS A 141 -18.06 -6.91 -5.47
C LYS A 141 -18.17 -7.10 -3.96
N ASN A 142 -19.23 -6.56 -3.37
CA ASN A 142 -19.53 -6.61 -1.94
C ASN A 142 -18.47 -5.93 -1.03
N ILE A 143 -17.67 -4.99 -1.57
CA ILE A 143 -16.83 -4.15 -0.73
C ILE A 143 -17.63 -2.93 -0.25
N LYS A 144 -17.50 -2.60 1.03
CA LYS A 144 -18.03 -1.35 1.62
C LYS A 144 -16.89 -0.57 2.23
N CYS A 145 -16.60 0.60 1.69
CA CYS A 145 -15.54 1.47 2.16
C CYS A 145 -16.13 2.67 2.88
N LEU A 146 -15.55 3.04 4.01
CA LEU A 146 -15.92 4.24 4.74
C LEU A 146 -15.59 5.48 3.90
N ASN A 147 -16.41 6.51 4.07
CA ASN A 147 -16.11 7.85 3.63
C ASN A 147 -15.54 8.60 4.83
N ASP A 148 -14.22 8.78 4.87
CA ASP A 148 -13.55 9.43 6.00
C ASP A 148 -13.91 10.93 6.14
N ASP A 149 -14.48 11.53 5.08
CA ASP A 149 -14.98 12.92 5.10
C ASP A 149 -16.44 13.03 5.59
N TYR A 150 -17.09 11.90 5.91
CA TYR A 150 -18.48 11.92 6.39
C TYR A 150 -18.61 12.59 7.76
N GLY A 151 -19.47 13.62 7.83
CA GLY A 151 -19.71 14.39 9.06
C GLY A 151 -18.61 15.41 9.39
N ALA A 152 -17.68 15.65 8.47
CA ALA A 152 -16.75 16.77 8.53
C ALA A 152 -17.47 18.05 8.04
N ASP A 153 -18.28 18.65 8.91
CA ASP A 153 -18.88 19.99 8.74
C ASP A 153 -18.06 21.06 9.49
#